data_AF-A0A1R2BBQ4-F1
#
_entry.id   AF-A0A1R2BBQ4-F1
#
_cell.length_a   1.000
_cell.length_b   1.000
_cell.length_c   1.000
_cell.angle_alpha   90.00
_cell.angle_beta   90.00
_cell.angle_gamma   90.00
#
_symmetry.space_group_name_H-M   'P 1'
#
loop_
_entity.id
_entity.type
_entity.pdbx_description
1 polymer ?
#
loop_
_entity_poly.entity_id
_entity_poly.type
_entity_poly.pdbx_seq_one_letter_code
_entity_poly.pdbx_strand_id
1 'polypeptide(L)'
;MESGYEINNFAGTMNKFPIDNNSEDKDSSSSTSLVINPSKFTSSLPKIPGRMKNTFTLILEQFTTDFLLKKPKKEFFNVYIIRAIKRTFRSISNGRIPLRTCISINLTNNIEMNIWNRLEKLYRLNPNLISHKMKTVVWPLAGKRKTGDEGYKSFNNAFCKEFFSEEIMRKAFNQIIELFYCNFSPARCCSRFNFYCCSGTHIEECEDKWLRLKNYFSTNYFKDLDIQTNQDYQMNKFEGLSPDLNFDSFF
;
A
#
# COMPACT_ATOMS: atom_id res chain seq x y z
N MET A 1 -11.98 28.76 -43.43
CA MET A 1 -10.97 28.73 -42.35
C MET A 1 -11.24 27.49 -41.52
N GLU A 2 -10.70 26.36 -41.97
CA GLU A 2 -10.84 25.06 -41.29
C GLU A 2 -9.67 24.91 -40.30
N SER A 3 -9.97 24.78 -39.01
CA SER A 3 -8.96 24.45 -37.99
C SER A 3 -9.00 22.95 -37.73
N GLY A 4 -8.03 22.23 -38.28
CA GLY A 4 -7.77 20.83 -37.98
C GLY A 4 -7.24 20.67 -36.55
N TYR A 5 -7.89 19.84 -35.76
CA TYR A 5 -7.37 19.36 -34.48
C TYR A 5 -6.70 18.00 -34.69
N GLU A 6 -5.36 17.99 -34.64
CA GLU A 6 -4.57 16.76 -34.63
C GLU A 6 -4.68 16.06 -33.26
N ILE A 7 -5.25 14.85 -33.27
CA ILE A 7 -5.31 13.97 -32.12
C ILE A 7 -3.99 13.18 -32.06
N ASN A 8 -3.08 13.62 -31.19
CA ASN A 8 -1.84 12.89 -30.91
C ASN A 8 -2.13 11.63 -30.05
N ASN A 9 -2.20 10.48 -30.72
CA ASN A 9 -2.22 9.15 -30.10
C ASN A 9 -0.85 8.81 -29.50
N PHE A 10 -0.62 9.19 -28.24
CA PHE A 10 0.55 8.76 -27.49
C PHE A 10 0.24 7.46 -26.74
N ALA A 11 0.50 6.32 -27.40
CA ALA A 11 0.54 5.00 -26.78
C ALA A 11 1.76 4.92 -25.86
N GLY A 12 1.53 5.07 -24.55
CA GLY A 12 2.56 4.90 -23.54
C GLY A 12 2.81 3.42 -23.28
N THR A 13 3.89 2.89 -23.83
CA THR A 13 4.46 1.59 -23.52
C THR A 13 4.76 1.50 -22.02
N MET A 14 4.07 0.61 -21.31
CA MET A 14 4.40 0.32 -19.92
C MET A 14 5.74 -0.43 -19.87
N ASN A 15 6.69 0.12 -19.12
CA ASN A 15 7.95 -0.54 -18.78
C ASN A 15 7.66 -1.88 -18.10
N LYS A 16 7.81 -2.97 -18.85
CA LYS A 16 7.98 -4.32 -18.31
C LYS A 16 9.31 -4.35 -17.57
N PHE A 17 9.31 -4.87 -16.34
CA PHE A 17 10.53 -5.20 -15.62
C PHE A 17 11.31 -6.26 -16.42
N PRO A 18 12.66 -6.16 -16.52
CA PRO A 18 13.45 -7.16 -17.22
C PRO A 18 13.38 -8.50 -16.46
N ILE A 19 13.03 -9.55 -17.21
CA ILE A 19 13.13 -10.94 -16.80
C ILE A 19 14.42 -11.47 -17.45
N ASP A 20 15.40 -11.82 -16.62
CA ASP A 20 16.60 -12.51 -17.07
C ASP A 20 16.22 -13.94 -17.50
N ASN A 21 16.21 -14.18 -18.80
CA ASN A 21 16.11 -15.51 -19.40
C ASN A 21 17.52 -16.09 -19.51
N ASN A 22 17.87 -17.00 -18.60
CA ASN A 22 18.95 -17.96 -18.84
C ASN A 22 18.31 -19.33 -19.08
N SER A 23 18.20 -19.68 -20.36
CA SER A 23 17.99 -21.03 -20.86
C SER A 23 19.34 -21.72 -21.01
N GLU A 24 19.57 -22.78 -20.25
CA GLU A 24 20.54 -23.81 -20.63
C GLU A 24 19.80 -25.14 -20.67
N ASP A 25 19.67 -25.66 -21.89
CA ASP A 25 19.28 -27.02 -22.21
C ASP A 25 20.41 -27.99 -21.79
N LYS A 26 20.04 -29.14 -21.22
CA LYS A 26 20.85 -30.36 -21.32
C LYS A 26 19.97 -31.60 -21.13
N ASP A 27 19.91 -32.37 -22.20
CA ASP A 27 19.32 -33.71 -22.30
C ASP A 27 19.99 -34.72 -21.37
N SER A 28 19.22 -35.76 -20.98
CA SER A 28 19.50 -37.16 -21.31
C SER A 28 19.08 -38.15 -20.21
N SER A 29 18.16 -39.03 -20.61
CA SER A 29 17.91 -40.44 -20.27
C SER A 29 18.59 -41.12 -19.05
N SER A 30 17.80 -41.89 -18.27
CA SER A 30 17.72 -43.36 -18.33
C SER A 30 17.29 -44.00 -17.00
N SER A 31 16.47 -45.06 -17.13
CA SER A 31 15.84 -45.87 -16.09
C SER A 31 16.83 -46.76 -15.31
N THR A 32 16.60 -46.99 -14.01
CA THR A 32 16.57 -48.34 -13.40
C THR A 32 16.17 -48.31 -11.92
N SER A 33 15.78 -49.48 -11.44
CA SER A 33 14.90 -49.80 -10.34
C SER A 33 15.59 -50.26 -9.04
N LEU A 34 14.76 -50.35 -7.99
CA LEU A 34 14.82 -51.23 -6.81
C LEU A 34 15.42 -50.71 -5.47
N VAL A 35 14.48 -50.61 -4.51
CA VAL A 35 14.48 -51.10 -3.11
C VAL A 35 15.53 -50.56 -2.13
N ILE A 36 15.06 -50.01 -0.99
CA ILE A 36 15.26 -50.50 0.40
C ILE A 36 14.65 -49.47 1.38
N ASN A 37 13.68 -49.91 2.18
CA ASN A 37 13.23 -49.23 3.40
C ASN A 37 14.33 -49.29 4.47
N PRO A 38 14.51 -48.21 5.24
CA PRO A 38 14.35 -48.37 6.68
C PRO A 38 13.57 -47.22 7.33
N SER A 39 12.62 -47.62 8.17
CA SER A 39 11.90 -46.80 9.14
C SER A 39 12.86 -45.98 10.01
N LYS A 40 13.06 -44.72 9.67
CA LYS A 40 13.64 -43.72 10.57
C LYS A 40 12.51 -43.04 11.34
N PHE A 41 12.27 -43.52 12.56
CA PHE A 41 11.62 -42.75 13.60
C PHE A 41 12.53 -41.56 13.95
N THR A 42 12.40 -40.47 13.21
CA THR A 42 12.97 -39.18 13.59
C THR A 42 12.02 -38.59 14.63
N SER A 43 12.45 -38.63 15.89
CA SER A 43 11.87 -37.85 16.97
C SER A 43 11.85 -36.37 16.56
N SER A 44 10.69 -35.91 16.10
CA SER A 44 10.47 -34.53 15.72
C SER A 44 10.58 -33.66 16.96
N LEU A 45 11.73 -33.02 17.14
CA LEU A 45 11.91 -31.94 18.10
C LEU A 45 10.76 -30.93 17.94
N PRO A 46 10.19 -30.41 19.04
CA PRO A 46 9.10 -29.45 18.97
C PRO A 46 9.56 -28.23 18.16
N LYS A 47 8.91 -27.99 17.02
CA LYS A 47 9.18 -26.85 16.16
C LYS A 47 8.96 -25.59 16.99
N ILE A 48 10.04 -24.85 17.25
CA ILE A 48 9.98 -23.53 17.87
C ILE A 48 8.95 -22.71 17.08
N PRO A 49 7.92 -22.16 17.71
CA PRO A 49 6.89 -21.39 17.01
C PRO A 49 7.58 -20.23 16.30
N GLY A 50 7.47 -20.21 14.97
CA GLY A 50 8.01 -19.14 14.15
C GLY A 50 7.40 -17.79 14.54
N ARG A 51 8.11 -16.70 14.20
CA ARG A 51 7.64 -15.32 14.43
C ARG A 51 6.20 -15.17 13.93
N MET A 52 5.30 -14.72 14.82
CA MET A 52 3.91 -14.46 14.45
C MET A 52 3.85 -13.44 13.31
N LYS A 53 3.04 -13.76 12.29
CA LYS A 53 2.85 -12.87 11.16
C LYS A 53 2.05 -11.64 11.60
N ASN A 54 2.47 -10.48 11.12
CA ASN A 54 1.74 -9.23 11.32
C ASN A 54 0.37 -9.29 10.62
N THR A 55 -0.65 -8.67 11.22
CA THR A 55 -2.03 -8.62 10.70
C THR A 55 -2.11 -8.15 9.26
N PHE A 56 -1.35 -7.12 8.89
CA PHE A 56 -1.32 -6.64 7.51
C PHE A 56 -0.80 -7.69 6.54
N THR A 57 0.24 -8.42 6.94
CA THR A 57 0.77 -9.52 6.14
C THR A 57 -0.32 -10.55 5.90
N LEU A 58 -1.03 -11.00 6.95
CA LEU A 58 -2.13 -11.96 6.83
C LEU A 58 -3.25 -11.50 5.89
N ILE A 59 -3.56 -10.19 5.88
CA ILE A 59 -4.53 -9.61 4.93
C ILE A 59 -3.96 -9.67 3.51
N LEU A 60 -2.73 -9.21 3.30
CA LEU A 60 -2.07 -9.21 1.98
C LEU A 60 -1.90 -10.61 1.39
N GLU A 61 -1.78 -11.65 2.22
CA GLU A 61 -1.71 -13.04 1.75
C GLU A 61 -2.97 -13.53 1.04
N GLN A 62 -4.10 -12.81 1.16
CA GLN A 62 -5.36 -13.10 0.47
C GLN A 62 -5.39 -12.52 -0.96
N PHE A 63 -4.34 -11.80 -1.36
CA PHE A 63 -4.19 -11.14 -2.66
C PHE A 63 -2.99 -11.70 -3.44
N THR A 64 -2.94 -11.38 -4.73
CA THR A 64 -1.85 -11.75 -5.64
C THR A 64 -1.40 -10.55 -6.47
N THR A 65 -0.11 -10.42 -6.82
CA THR A 65 0.38 -9.28 -7.61
C THR A 65 0.29 -9.49 -9.12
N ASP A 66 0.19 -10.74 -9.59
CA ASP A 66 0.16 -11.13 -11.01
C ASP A 66 -0.39 -12.57 -11.17
N PHE A 67 -0.50 -13.03 -12.42
CA PHE A 67 -0.77 -14.43 -12.80
C PHE A 67 0.15 -15.45 -12.13
N LEU A 68 1.35 -15.05 -11.69
CA LEU A 68 2.30 -15.90 -10.97
C LEU A 68 1.90 -16.16 -9.50
N LEU A 69 0.72 -15.72 -9.08
CA LEU A 69 0.15 -15.97 -7.74
C LEU A 69 1.06 -15.52 -6.58
N LYS A 70 1.95 -14.56 -6.84
CA LYS A 70 2.86 -14.01 -5.81
C LYS A 70 2.06 -13.12 -4.87
N LYS A 71 2.27 -13.29 -3.57
CA LYS A 71 1.61 -12.48 -2.54
C LYS A 71 2.24 -11.07 -2.47
N PRO A 72 1.45 -9.99 -2.43
CA PRO A 72 1.97 -8.64 -2.25
C PRO A 72 2.71 -8.50 -0.91
N LYS A 73 3.84 -7.79 -0.94
CA LYS A 73 4.65 -7.50 0.25
C LYS A 73 4.26 -6.14 0.83
N LYS A 74 4.24 -6.03 2.17
CA LYS A 74 3.99 -4.77 2.90
C LYS A 74 4.86 -3.62 2.40
N GLU A 75 6.16 -3.85 2.22
CA GLU A 75 7.09 -2.81 1.76
C GLU A 75 6.72 -2.29 0.36
N PHE A 76 6.26 -3.16 -0.54
CA PHE A 76 5.86 -2.75 -1.89
C PHE A 76 4.59 -1.91 -1.86
N PHE A 77 3.63 -2.27 -1.01
CA PHE A 77 2.47 -1.44 -0.75
C PHE A 77 2.88 -0.05 -0.23
N ASN A 78 3.76 0.00 0.78
CA ASN A 78 4.23 1.26 1.34
C ASN A 78 4.87 2.16 0.28
N VAL A 79 5.77 1.60 -0.54
CA VAL A 79 6.39 2.31 -1.67
C VAL A 79 5.31 2.84 -2.61
N TYR A 80 4.34 1.99 -2.94
CA TYR A 80 3.28 2.31 -3.89
C TYR A 80 2.45 3.50 -3.43
N ILE A 81 1.98 3.50 -2.19
CA ILE A 81 1.18 4.58 -1.64
C ILE A 81 1.99 5.87 -1.49
N ILE A 82 3.22 5.80 -1.00
CA ILE A 82 4.08 6.98 -0.90
C ILE A 82 4.34 7.58 -2.30
N ARG A 83 4.56 6.74 -3.32
CA ARG A 83 4.65 7.20 -4.72
C ARG A 83 3.36 7.82 -5.22
N ALA A 84 2.21 7.26 -4.87
CA ALA A 84 0.91 7.82 -5.23
C ALA A 84 0.72 9.22 -4.64
N ILE A 85 0.94 9.38 -3.33
CA ILE A 85 0.90 10.68 -2.63
C ILE A 85 1.86 11.68 -3.31
N LYS A 86 3.11 11.27 -3.55
CA LYS A 86 4.11 12.15 -4.19
C LYS A 86 3.69 12.57 -5.59
N ARG A 87 3.16 11.64 -6.38
CA ARG A 87 2.68 11.92 -7.74
C ARG A 87 1.49 12.87 -7.70
N THR A 88 0.56 12.70 -6.77
CA THR A 88 -0.59 13.59 -6.56
C THR A 88 -0.13 15.03 -6.31
N PHE A 89 0.75 15.25 -5.33
CA PHE A 89 1.20 16.61 -5.03
C PHE A 89 2.05 17.23 -6.13
N ARG A 90 2.81 16.43 -6.88
CA ARG A 90 3.50 16.92 -8.10
C ARG A 90 2.52 17.33 -9.20
N SER A 91 1.44 16.57 -9.38
CA SER A 91 0.39 16.94 -10.33
C SER A 91 -0.28 18.26 -9.92
N ILE A 92 -0.61 18.42 -8.62
CA ILE A 92 -1.16 19.66 -8.06
C ILE A 92 -0.19 20.83 -8.22
N SER A 93 1.09 20.67 -7.88
CA SER A 93 2.09 21.75 -8.02
C SER A 93 2.25 22.22 -9.46
N ASN A 94 2.01 21.32 -10.42
CA ASN A 94 2.07 21.60 -11.84
C ASN A 94 0.72 22.08 -12.42
N GLY A 95 -0.32 22.24 -11.60
CA GLY A 95 -1.65 22.63 -12.04
C GLY A 95 -2.35 21.60 -12.93
N ARG A 96 -2.03 20.31 -12.80
CA ARG A 96 -2.55 19.23 -13.65
C ARG A 96 -3.40 18.26 -12.85
N ILE A 97 -4.55 17.89 -13.40
CA ILE A 97 -5.34 16.76 -12.90
C ILE A 97 -4.88 15.49 -13.62
N PRO A 98 -4.49 14.43 -12.89
CA PRO A 98 -4.07 13.17 -13.50
C PRO A 98 -5.26 12.49 -14.18
N LEU A 99 -5.16 12.24 -15.48
CA LEU A 99 -6.16 11.49 -16.25
C LEU A 99 -5.76 10.01 -16.45
N ARG A 100 -4.48 9.71 -16.22
CA ARG A 100 -3.88 8.38 -16.39
C ARG A 100 -3.12 8.04 -15.10
N THR A 101 -2.86 6.76 -14.84
CA THR A 101 -2.27 6.17 -13.60
C THR A 101 -3.27 5.82 -12.50
N CYS A 102 -2.79 5.20 -11.41
CA CYS A 102 -3.60 4.78 -10.27
C CYS A 102 -4.24 5.94 -9.49
N ILE A 103 -3.75 7.16 -9.65
CA ILE A 103 -4.34 8.37 -9.04
C ILE A 103 -5.24 9.13 -10.03
N SER A 104 -5.63 8.52 -11.16
CA SER A 104 -6.48 9.18 -12.14
C SER A 104 -7.79 9.69 -11.52
N ILE A 105 -8.24 10.85 -11.98
CA ILE A 105 -9.50 11.47 -11.55
C ILE A 105 -10.44 11.49 -12.74
N ASN A 106 -11.62 10.91 -12.57
CA ASN A 106 -12.71 11.10 -13.51
C ASN A 106 -13.40 12.45 -13.22
N LEU A 107 -13.28 13.38 -14.18
CA LEU A 107 -13.81 14.74 -14.07
C LEU A 107 -15.35 14.80 -13.97
N THR A 108 -16.06 13.79 -14.48
CA THR A 108 -17.53 13.71 -14.37
C THR A 108 -17.98 13.10 -13.04
N ASN A 109 -17.05 12.56 -12.25
CA ASN A 109 -17.35 11.95 -10.96
C ASN A 109 -17.13 12.95 -9.83
N ASN A 110 -18.24 13.44 -9.27
CA ASN A 110 -18.23 14.43 -8.19
C ASN A 110 -17.48 13.94 -6.93
N ILE A 111 -17.49 12.64 -6.64
CA ILE A 111 -16.79 12.08 -5.48
C ILE A 111 -15.28 12.16 -5.70
N GLU A 112 -14.79 11.73 -6.86
CA GLU A 112 -13.36 11.81 -7.20
C GLU A 112 -12.87 13.25 -7.24
N MET A 113 -13.65 14.16 -7.84
CA MET A 113 -13.32 15.59 -7.86
C MET A 113 -13.31 16.21 -6.47
N ASN A 114 -14.21 15.82 -5.57
CA ASN A 114 -14.21 16.30 -4.19
C ASN A 114 -12.96 15.81 -3.41
N ILE A 115 -12.54 14.56 -3.62
CA ILE A 115 -11.28 14.04 -3.05
C ILE A 115 -10.09 14.83 -3.60
N TRP A 116 -10.06 15.10 -4.92
CA TRP A 116 -9.02 15.91 -5.54
C TRP A 116 -8.95 17.32 -4.95
N ASN A 117 -10.09 18.00 -4.80
CA ASN A 117 -10.15 19.34 -4.21
C ASN A 117 -9.66 19.37 -2.76
N ARG A 118 -9.93 18.31 -1.97
CA ARG A 118 -9.38 18.17 -0.61
C ARG A 118 -7.86 18.01 -0.61
N LEU A 119 -7.31 17.22 -1.53
CA LEU A 119 -5.86 17.08 -1.72
C LEU A 119 -5.21 18.40 -2.15
N GLU A 120 -5.84 19.13 -3.06
CA GLU A 120 -5.37 20.45 -3.48
C GLU A 120 -5.41 21.47 -2.32
N LYS A 121 -6.47 21.47 -1.52
CA LYS A 121 -6.56 22.29 -0.30
C LYS A 121 -5.44 21.95 0.69
N LEU A 122 -5.14 20.67 0.91
CA LEU A 122 -4.01 20.25 1.75
C LEU A 122 -2.68 20.83 1.25
N TYR A 123 -2.47 20.79 -0.07
CA TYR A 123 -1.28 21.36 -0.71
C TYR A 123 -1.18 22.87 -0.53
N ARG A 124 -2.24 23.61 -0.87
CA ARG A 124 -2.26 25.08 -0.82
C ARG A 124 -2.05 25.62 0.61
N LEU A 125 -2.52 24.90 1.63
CA LEU A 125 -2.32 25.28 3.03
C LEU A 125 -0.90 24.99 3.53
N ASN A 126 -0.15 24.07 2.90
CA ASN A 126 1.15 23.61 3.40
C ASN A 126 2.21 23.43 2.28
N PRO A 127 2.39 24.41 1.38
CA PRO A 127 3.18 24.21 0.16
C PRO A 127 4.66 23.92 0.46
N ASN A 128 5.25 24.59 1.45
CA ASN A 128 6.67 24.44 1.81
C ASN A 128 6.97 23.05 2.41
N LEU A 129 6.15 22.62 3.38
CA LEU A 129 6.30 21.32 4.04
C LEU A 129 6.15 20.17 3.04
N ILE A 130 5.13 20.24 2.18
CA ILE A 130 4.91 19.22 1.17
C ILE A 130 6.05 19.24 0.16
N SER A 131 6.44 20.40 -0.38
CA SER A 131 7.54 20.52 -1.33
C SER A 131 8.84 19.93 -0.78
N HIS A 132 9.13 20.15 0.51
CA HIS A 132 10.27 19.52 1.19
C HIS A 132 10.18 17.99 1.20
N LYS A 133 9.05 17.41 1.63
CA LYS A 133 8.82 15.95 1.66
C LYS A 133 8.78 15.31 0.25
N MET A 134 8.47 16.08 -0.78
CA MET A 134 8.43 15.60 -2.17
C MET A 134 9.81 15.39 -2.78
N LYS A 135 10.86 16.07 -2.27
CA LYS A 135 12.22 15.95 -2.80
C LYS A 135 12.71 14.50 -2.79
N THR A 136 13.33 14.08 -3.89
CA THR A 136 13.77 12.69 -4.11
C THR A 136 14.94 12.28 -3.21
N VAL A 137 15.64 13.25 -2.62
CA VAL A 137 16.79 13.02 -1.71
C VAL A 137 16.37 12.25 -0.45
N VAL A 138 15.10 12.37 -0.02
CA VAL A 138 14.53 11.64 1.13
C VAL A 138 13.96 10.28 0.69
N TRP A 139 14.70 9.53 -0.13
CA TRP A 139 14.33 8.16 -0.52
C TRP A 139 15.21 7.16 0.21
N PRO A 140 14.70 5.94 0.49
CA PRO A 140 15.58 4.85 0.83
C PRO A 140 16.59 4.66 -0.32
N LEU A 141 17.87 4.65 0.01
CA LEU A 141 18.98 4.75 -0.94
C LEU A 141 18.97 3.55 -1.91
N ALA A 142 18.43 3.77 -3.12
CA ALA A 142 18.38 2.76 -4.17
C ALA A 142 19.67 2.83 -5.02
N GLY A 143 20.77 2.19 -4.56
CA GLY A 143 22.02 2.12 -5.33
C GLY A 143 23.22 1.51 -4.59
N LYS A 144 24.29 1.17 -5.34
CA LYS A 144 25.61 0.77 -4.80
C LYS A 144 26.22 1.95 -4.02
N ARG A 145 26.49 1.75 -2.73
CA ARG A 145 26.97 2.77 -1.79
C ARG A 145 28.30 3.40 -2.22
N LYS A 146 28.46 4.70 -1.90
CA LYS A 146 29.71 5.20 -1.30
C LYS A 146 29.60 4.96 0.22
N THR A 147 30.63 4.41 0.83
CA THR A 147 30.69 4.07 2.25
C THR A 147 30.49 5.35 3.08
N GLY A 148 29.35 5.51 3.78
CA GLY A 148 29.12 6.65 4.69
C GLY A 148 27.71 7.26 4.73
N ASP A 149 26.82 6.98 3.78
CA ASP A 149 25.50 7.64 3.79
C ASP A 149 24.56 7.11 4.89
N GLU A 150 24.14 8.03 5.78
CA GLU A 150 23.10 7.83 6.77
C GLU A 150 21.71 7.94 6.12
N GLY A 151 21.05 6.80 5.92
CA GLY A 151 19.71 6.77 5.34
C GLY A 151 19.07 5.39 5.38
N TYR A 152 17.74 5.34 5.23
CA TYR A 152 17.00 4.08 5.20
C TYR A 152 17.37 3.27 3.95
N LYS A 153 17.46 1.94 4.10
CA LYS A 153 17.78 1.04 2.97
C LYS A 153 16.53 0.62 2.17
N SER A 154 15.36 0.67 2.79
CA SER A 154 14.08 0.28 2.17
C SER A 154 12.92 1.11 2.74
N PHE A 155 11.73 0.92 2.18
CA PHE A 155 10.47 1.46 2.70
C PHE A 155 9.95 0.62 3.88
N ASN A 156 10.85 0.38 4.84
CA ASN A 156 10.54 -0.33 6.06
C ASN A 156 9.65 0.53 6.98
N ASN A 157 9.21 -0.07 8.09
CA ASN A 157 8.37 0.63 9.06
C ASN A 157 9.01 1.93 9.57
N ALA A 158 10.34 1.99 9.75
CA ALA A 158 11.00 3.19 10.26
C ALA A 158 10.92 4.37 9.28
N PHE A 159 11.17 4.12 7.98
CA PHE A 159 10.96 5.13 6.94
C PHE A 159 9.50 5.58 6.89
N CYS A 160 8.56 4.62 6.91
CA CYS A 160 7.13 4.94 6.86
C CYS A 160 6.69 5.73 8.09
N LYS A 161 7.21 5.41 9.28
CA LYS A 161 6.96 6.15 10.52
C LYS A 161 7.39 7.61 10.40
N GLU A 162 8.58 7.87 9.87
CA GLU A 162 9.06 9.25 9.64
C GLU A 162 8.29 9.97 8.53
N PHE A 163 7.90 9.26 7.46
CA PHE A 163 7.13 9.87 6.38
C PHE A 163 5.73 10.27 6.87
N PHE A 164 5.09 9.42 7.66
CA PHE A 164 3.74 9.61 8.18
C PHE A 164 3.70 10.24 9.58
N SER A 165 4.83 10.68 10.15
CA SER A 165 4.86 11.41 11.42
C SER A 165 4.13 12.75 11.30
N GLU A 166 4.10 13.32 10.11
CA GLU A 166 3.36 14.54 9.79
C GLU A 166 1.86 14.28 9.61
N GLU A 167 1.05 15.02 10.39
CA GLU A 167 -0.32 15.47 10.09
C GLU A 167 -0.77 15.27 8.64
N ILE A 168 -0.15 16.08 7.80
CA ILE A 168 -0.57 16.33 6.43
C ILE A 168 -0.35 15.08 5.57
N MET A 169 0.71 14.30 5.84
CA MET A 169 0.99 13.07 5.10
C MET A 169 0.00 11.96 5.44
N ARG A 170 -0.48 11.90 6.69
CA ARG A 170 -1.56 10.98 7.09
C ARG A 170 -2.90 11.36 6.46
N LYS A 171 -3.22 12.66 6.44
CA LYS A 171 -4.42 13.16 5.74
C LYS A 171 -4.36 12.83 4.25
N ALA A 172 -3.21 13.04 3.61
CA ALA A 172 -3.00 12.68 2.21
C ALA A 172 -3.15 11.17 1.96
N PHE A 173 -2.59 10.33 2.83
CA PHE A 173 -2.79 8.88 2.78
C PHE A 173 -4.28 8.52 2.80
N ASN A 174 -5.04 9.05 3.75
CA ASN A 174 -6.48 8.76 3.87
C ASN A 174 -7.23 9.19 2.61
N GLN A 175 -6.90 10.34 2.02
CA GLN A 175 -7.50 10.79 0.75
C GLN A 175 -7.15 9.88 -0.43
N ILE A 176 -5.92 9.35 -0.49
CA ILE A 176 -5.53 8.38 -1.54
C ILE A 176 -6.28 7.06 -1.37
N ILE A 177 -6.39 6.54 -0.15
CA ILE A 177 -7.18 5.32 0.12
C ILE A 177 -8.65 5.58 -0.23
N GLU A 178 -9.21 6.72 0.16
CA GLU A 178 -10.58 7.11 -0.20
C GLU A 178 -10.79 7.15 -1.72
N LEU A 179 -9.82 7.67 -2.48
CA LEU A 179 -9.86 7.69 -3.95
C LEU A 179 -9.86 6.29 -4.57
N PHE A 180 -9.09 5.37 -3.98
CA PHE A 180 -9.02 4.00 -4.50
C PHE A 180 -10.32 3.24 -4.25
N TYR A 181 -10.99 3.51 -3.12
CA TYR A 181 -12.23 2.85 -2.72
C TYR A 181 -13.52 3.59 -3.11
N CYS A 182 -13.47 4.82 -3.63
CA CYS A 182 -14.68 5.51 -4.05
C CYS A 182 -15.33 4.79 -5.24
N ASN A 183 -16.67 4.76 -5.28
CA ASN A 183 -17.43 3.94 -6.25
C ASN A 183 -16.94 2.48 -6.21
N PHE A 184 -16.99 1.91 -5.01
CA PHE A 184 -16.37 0.64 -4.68
C PHE A 184 -16.78 -0.48 -5.65
N SER A 185 -15.77 -1.16 -6.18
CA SER A 185 -15.90 -2.47 -6.81
C SER A 185 -14.55 -3.21 -6.75
N PRO A 186 -14.53 -4.55 -6.67
CA PRO A 186 -13.28 -5.31 -6.68
C PRO A 186 -12.41 -5.02 -7.91
N ALA A 187 -13.03 -4.90 -9.10
CA ALA A 187 -12.32 -4.61 -10.35
C ALA A 187 -11.60 -3.26 -10.29
N ARG A 188 -12.27 -2.23 -9.75
CA ARG A 188 -11.66 -0.90 -9.56
C ARG A 188 -10.51 -0.98 -8.56
N CYS A 189 -10.70 -1.66 -7.44
CA CYS A 189 -9.65 -1.81 -6.43
C CYS A 189 -8.42 -2.53 -7.02
N CYS A 190 -8.61 -3.62 -7.78
CA CYS A 190 -7.52 -4.30 -8.47
C CYS A 190 -6.70 -3.35 -9.36
N SER A 191 -7.39 -2.55 -10.17
CA SER A 191 -6.76 -1.55 -11.05
C SER A 191 -6.01 -0.46 -10.27
N ARG A 192 -6.60 0.04 -9.17
CA ARG A 192 -6.05 1.13 -8.36
C ARG A 192 -4.89 0.72 -7.47
N PHE A 193 -4.91 -0.50 -6.94
CA PHE A 193 -3.85 -1.02 -6.07
C PHE A 193 -2.77 -1.79 -6.81
N ASN A 194 -3.05 -2.24 -8.04
CA ASN A 194 -2.15 -3.08 -8.84
C ASN A 194 -1.80 -4.41 -8.14
N PHE A 195 -2.79 -5.01 -7.49
CA PHE A 195 -2.80 -6.41 -7.04
C PHE A 195 -4.26 -6.90 -7.04
N TYR A 196 -4.46 -8.21 -7.09
CA TYR A 196 -5.71 -8.88 -7.41
C TYR A 196 -6.22 -9.70 -6.24
N CYS A 197 -7.54 -9.78 -6.08
CA CYS A 197 -8.21 -10.57 -5.04
C CYS A 197 -8.55 -12.01 -5.49
N CYS A 198 -8.56 -12.25 -6.81
CA CYS A 198 -8.84 -13.52 -7.47
C CYS A 198 -8.22 -13.52 -8.89
N SER A 199 -8.16 -14.68 -9.54
CA SER A 199 -7.69 -14.83 -10.93
C SER A 199 -8.81 -14.80 -11.98
N GLY A 200 -10.07 -14.92 -11.55
CA GLY A 200 -11.24 -14.99 -12.42
C GLY A 200 -12.29 -13.93 -12.09
N THR A 201 -13.55 -14.29 -12.34
CA THR A 201 -14.71 -13.43 -12.06
C THR A 201 -14.81 -13.11 -10.58
N HIS A 202 -15.10 -11.85 -10.26
CA HIS A 202 -15.30 -11.41 -8.88
C HIS A 202 -16.57 -12.02 -8.28
N ILE A 203 -16.42 -12.52 -7.06
CA ILE A 203 -17.49 -13.05 -6.21
C ILE A 203 -17.56 -12.25 -4.91
N GLU A 204 -18.56 -12.49 -4.07
CA GLU A 204 -18.76 -11.81 -2.78
C GLU A 204 -17.50 -11.84 -1.89
N GLU A 205 -16.79 -12.97 -1.82
CA GLU A 205 -15.53 -13.08 -1.06
C GLU A 205 -14.46 -12.07 -1.51
N CYS A 206 -14.50 -11.59 -2.76
CA CYS A 206 -13.58 -10.56 -3.23
C CYS A 206 -13.87 -9.23 -2.55
N GLU A 207 -15.15 -8.90 -2.36
CA GLU A 207 -15.57 -7.68 -1.67
C GLU A 207 -15.13 -7.71 -0.21
N ASP A 208 -15.34 -8.83 0.47
CA ASP A 208 -14.91 -9.03 1.87
C ASP A 208 -13.40 -8.83 2.05
N LYS A 209 -12.58 -9.40 1.16
CA LYS A 209 -11.12 -9.20 1.16
C LYS A 209 -10.78 -7.71 1.07
N TRP A 210 -11.41 -6.99 0.15
CA TRP A 210 -11.17 -5.56 -0.04
C TRP A 210 -11.68 -4.70 1.12
N LEU A 211 -12.84 -5.01 1.69
CA LEU A 211 -13.41 -4.31 2.84
C LEU A 211 -12.56 -4.53 4.09
N ARG A 212 -12.05 -5.75 4.31
CA ARG A 212 -11.11 -6.06 5.39
C ARG A 212 -9.83 -5.23 5.28
N LEU A 213 -9.30 -5.11 4.07
CA LEU A 213 -8.13 -4.28 3.79
C LEU A 213 -8.43 -2.78 4.02
N LYS A 214 -9.59 -2.29 3.59
CA LYS A 214 -10.03 -0.92 3.83
C LYS A 214 -10.12 -0.61 5.32
N ASN A 215 -10.76 -1.50 6.08
CA ASN A 215 -10.90 -1.35 7.52
C ASN A 215 -9.54 -1.33 8.22
N TYR A 216 -8.61 -2.17 7.78
CA TYR A 216 -7.25 -2.18 8.28
C TYR A 216 -6.53 -0.84 8.06
N PHE A 217 -6.68 -0.22 6.89
CA PHE A 217 -6.11 1.11 6.64
C PHE A 217 -6.68 2.19 7.56
N SER A 218 -7.98 2.14 7.85
CA SER A 218 -8.63 3.12 8.71
C SER A 218 -8.29 2.98 10.19
N THR A 219 -8.00 1.77 10.67
CA THR A 219 -7.93 1.48 12.13
C THR A 219 -6.53 1.11 12.61
N ASN A 220 -5.76 0.36 11.81
CA ASN A 220 -4.57 -0.33 12.28
C ASN A 220 -3.29 0.12 11.59
N TYR A 221 -3.36 0.63 10.35
CA TYR A 221 -2.14 0.90 9.57
C TYR A 221 -1.15 1.85 10.27
N PHE A 222 -1.64 2.95 10.87
CA PHE A 222 -0.78 3.88 11.61
C PHE A 222 -0.37 3.35 13.00
N LYS A 223 -1.21 2.54 13.65
CA LYS A 223 -0.86 1.85 14.91
C LYS A 223 0.31 0.90 14.71
N ASP A 224 0.29 0.15 13.61
CA ASP A 224 1.37 -0.75 13.17
C ASP A 224 2.68 -0.04 12.79
N LEU A 225 2.66 1.29 12.66
CA LEU A 225 3.83 2.13 12.46
C LEU A 225 4.24 2.86 13.75
N ASP A 226 3.60 2.58 14.88
CA ASP A 226 3.77 3.26 16.17
C ASP A 226 3.56 4.79 16.05
N ILE A 227 2.54 5.20 15.28
CA ILE A 227 2.15 6.60 15.15
C ILE A 227 0.86 6.82 15.92
N GLN A 228 0.92 7.65 16.96
CA GLN A 228 -0.26 8.09 17.70
C GLN A 228 -1.09 9.03 16.82
N THR A 229 -2.38 8.73 16.69
CA THR A 229 -3.31 9.61 16.01
C THR A 229 -4.16 10.38 17.02
N ASN A 230 -4.67 11.55 16.64
CA ASN A 230 -5.55 12.34 17.52
C ASN A 230 -6.84 11.58 17.91
N GLN A 231 -7.24 10.55 17.14
CA GLN A 231 -8.36 9.68 17.49
C GLN A 231 -8.05 8.78 18.70
N ASP A 232 -6.80 8.32 18.83
CA ASP A 232 -6.36 7.53 19.98
C ASP A 232 -6.35 8.39 21.26
N TYR A 233 -6.04 9.69 21.14
CA TYR A 233 -6.11 10.64 22.25
C TYR A 233 -7.53 10.87 22.79
N GLN A 234 -8.54 10.87 21.91
CA GLN A 234 -9.94 11.07 22.34
C GLN A 234 -10.51 9.83 23.03
N MET A 235 -10.10 8.62 22.62
CA MET A 235 -10.51 7.37 23.30
C MET A 235 -9.82 7.21 24.65
N ASN A 236 -8.52 7.49 24.73
CA ASN A 236 -7.77 7.39 25.99
C ASN A 236 -8.17 8.47 27.03
N LYS A 237 -8.73 9.60 26.59
CA LYS A 237 -9.24 10.64 27.49
C LYS A 237 -10.54 10.22 28.20
N PHE A 238 -11.31 9.31 27.63
CA PHE A 238 -12.54 8.80 28.24
C PHE A 238 -12.30 7.65 29.22
N GLU A 239 -11.28 6.83 29.02
CA GLU A 239 -10.93 5.73 29.94
C GLU A 239 -10.27 6.22 31.25
N GLY A 240 -9.86 7.49 31.32
CA GLY A 240 -9.33 8.12 32.54
C GLY A 240 -10.38 8.73 33.48
N LEU A 241 -11.66 8.68 33.13
CA LEU A 241 -12.76 9.08 34.01
C LEU A 241 -13.32 7.84 34.70
N SER A 242 -12.70 7.44 35.82
CA SER A 242 -13.31 6.47 36.75
C SER A 242 -14.67 7.03 37.20
N PRO A 243 -15.77 6.27 37.10
CA PRO A 243 -17.03 6.66 37.72
C PRO A 243 -16.93 6.37 39.23
N ASP A 244 -16.13 7.17 39.94
CA ASP A 244 -16.22 7.27 41.40
C ASP A 244 -17.42 8.16 41.75
N LEU A 245 -18.60 7.79 41.27
CA LEU A 245 -19.86 8.26 41.82
C LEU A 245 -20.31 7.22 42.83
N ASN A 246 -19.78 7.38 44.05
CA ASN A 246 -20.33 6.82 45.26
C ASN A 246 -21.83 7.18 45.33
N PHE A 247 -22.69 6.20 45.07
CA PHE A 247 -24.15 6.34 45.12
C PHE A 247 -24.73 5.80 46.43
N ASP A 248 -23.94 5.73 47.51
CA ASP A 248 -24.36 5.19 48.81
C ASP A 248 -24.21 6.24 49.94
N SER A 249 -24.91 7.38 49.84
CA SER A 249 -25.06 8.28 51.00
C SER A 249 -26.42 8.97 51.12
N PHE A 250 -27.47 8.38 50.56
CA PHE A 250 -28.85 8.70 50.94
C PHE A 250 -29.65 7.41 51.05
N PHE A 251 -29.60 6.78 52.23
CA PHE A 251 -30.75 6.37 53.05
C PHE A 251 -30.27 5.77 54.37
#